data_AF-A0A562V0S6-F1
#
_entry.id   AF-A0A562V0S6-F1
#
_cell.length_a   1.000
_cell.length_b   1.000
_cell.length_c   1.000
_cell.angle_alpha   90.00
_cell.angle_beta   90.00
_cell.angle_gamma   90.00
#
_symmetry.space_group_name_H-M   'P 1'
#
loop_
_entity.id
_entity.type
_entity.pdbx_description
1 polymer ?
#
loop_
_entity_poly.entity_id
_entity_poly.type
_entity_poly.pdbx_seq_one_letter_code
_entity_poly.pdbx_strand_id
1 'polypeptide(L)'
;MTEDANTAGPSGVEGPAVSRDTAAPAEPAAELTGQPEGVRAAAAELFGARLDTAVAYAGLLATDGVVRGLIGPREVPRLWERHLLNCAALTELVPADSDVLDIGSGAGLPGIPLAVARPDLWVTLVEPMERRTAFLTETVERLGLDNVEVLRSRAESVSPKGKADVVTSRAVAALPKLAGWCLPLARRGGLVLAIKGSSAPQEVEDYVAQRRSRRAEQPAVVRCGEKLLDVPTTVIRLRRP
;
A
#
# COMPACT_ATOMS: atom_id res chain seq x y z
N MET A 1 -11.77 75.34 -26.05
CA MET A 1 -11.32 75.77 -27.39
C MET A 1 -9.84 75.47 -27.43
N THR A 2 -9.37 74.36 -27.98
CA THR A 2 -9.67 73.75 -29.29
C THR A 2 -9.51 72.22 -29.26
N GLU A 3 -10.42 71.52 -29.95
CA GLU A 3 -10.29 70.18 -30.53
C GLU A 3 -9.14 70.17 -31.58
N ASP A 4 -8.50 69.09 -32.03
CA ASP A 4 -9.04 67.83 -32.56
C ASP A 4 -7.97 66.71 -32.71
N ALA A 5 -8.49 65.48 -32.72
CA ALA A 5 -8.07 64.20 -33.32
C ALA A 5 -6.65 63.97 -33.93
N ASN A 6 -6.06 62.77 -33.74
CA ASN A 6 -6.36 61.59 -34.58
C ASN A 6 -5.39 60.37 -34.38
N THR A 7 -6.00 59.18 -34.26
CA THR A 7 -5.61 57.78 -34.61
C THR A 7 -4.15 57.29 -34.70
N ALA A 8 -3.88 56.16 -34.02
CA ALA A 8 -3.61 54.84 -34.64
C ALA A 8 -3.29 53.75 -33.57
N GLY A 9 -4.01 52.62 -33.56
CA GLY A 9 -3.50 51.34 -33.05
C GLY A 9 -3.04 50.45 -34.22
N PRO A 10 -2.81 49.13 -34.07
CA PRO A 10 -2.48 48.33 -32.88
C PRO A 10 -1.24 47.43 -33.11
N SER A 11 -0.67 46.81 -32.08
CA SER A 11 0.04 45.52 -32.25
C SER A 11 0.12 44.76 -30.94
N GLY A 12 -0.80 43.80 -30.80
CA GLY A 12 -0.69 42.74 -29.82
C GLY A 12 0.48 41.83 -30.16
N VAL A 13 1.13 41.33 -29.12
CA VAL A 13 1.94 40.12 -29.20
C VAL A 13 1.38 39.19 -28.14
N GLU A 14 0.38 38.40 -28.54
CA GLU A 14 -0.05 37.22 -27.81
C GLU A 14 1.12 36.24 -27.79
N GLY A 15 1.66 35.98 -26.60
CA GLY A 15 2.52 34.83 -26.38
C GLY A 15 1.71 33.55 -26.54
N PRO A 16 2.30 32.45 -27.06
CA PRO A 16 1.55 31.24 -27.32
C PRO A 16 1.03 30.68 -25.99
N ALA A 17 -0.29 30.58 -25.88
CA ALA A 17 -0.96 29.82 -24.85
C ALA A 17 -0.52 28.35 -25.02
N VAL A 18 0.37 27.90 -24.14
CA VAL A 18 0.68 26.49 -24.00
C VAL A 18 -0.59 25.83 -23.48
N SER A 19 -1.33 25.23 -24.41
CA SER A 19 -2.47 24.36 -24.11
C SER A 19 -1.95 23.21 -23.26
N ARG A 20 -2.13 23.33 -21.94
CA ARG A 20 -2.05 22.19 -21.04
C ARG A 20 -3.28 21.35 -21.34
N ASP A 21 -3.10 20.40 -22.25
CA ASP A 21 -4.02 19.29 -22.43
C ASP A 21 -3.95 18.44 -21.15
N THR A 22 -4.67 18.88 -20.11
CA THR A 22 -4.97 18.06 -18.96
C THR A 22 -6.05 17.10 -19.41
N ALA A 23 -5.63 15.96 -19.96
CA ALA A 23 -6.51 14.81 -20.10
C ALA A 23 -7.16 14.59 -18.73
N ALA A 24 -8.49 14.73 -18.67
CA ALA A 24 -9.25 14.45 -17.47
C ALA A 24 -8.89 13.05 -16.97
N PRO A 25 -8.73 12.84 -15.65
CA PRO A 25 -8.50 11.49 -15.13
C PRO A 25 -9.67 10.62 -15.60
N ALA A 26 -9.35 9.51 -16.28
CA ALA A 26 -10.34 8.53 -16.68
C ALA A 26 -11.15 8.14 -15.44
N GLU A 27 -12.48 8.10 -15.57
CA GLU A 27 -13.36 7.76 -14.45
C GLU A 27 -12.88 6.47 -13.78
N PRO A 28 -12.85 6.38 -12.43
CA PRO A 28 -12.29 5.25 -11.70
C PRO A 28 -12.78 3.90 -12.26
N ALA A 29 -14.08 3.79 -12.56
CA ALA A 29 -14.70 2.59 -13.12
C ALA A 29 -14.03 2.07 -14.41
N ALA A 30 -13.47 2.93 -15.25
CA ALA A 30 -12.80 2.54 -16.49
C ALA A 30 -11.52 1.72 -16.24
N GLU A 31 -10.80 1.97 -15.16
CA GLU A 31 -9.51 1.33 -14.87
C GLU A 31 -9.66 -0.17 -14.54
N LEU A 32 -10.70 -0.54 -13.79
CA LEU A 32 -10.98 -1.94 -13.47
C LEU A 32 -11.68 -2.67 -14.62
N THR A 33 -12.52 -1.98 -15.42
CA THR A 33 -13.22 -2.63 -16.55
C THR A 33 -12.27 -3.21 -17.59
N GLY A 34 -11.08 -2.62 -17.79
CA GLY A 34 -10.04 -3.13 -18.69
C GLY A 34 -9.26 -4.34 -18.17
N GLN A 35 -9.46 -4.75 -16.91
CA GLN A 35 -8.75 -5.88 -16.31
C GLN A 35 -9.35 -7.24 -16.72
N PRO A 36 -8.55 -8.33 -16.67
CA PRO A 36 -9.05 -9.70 -16.87
C PRO A 36 -10.23 -10.03 -15.95
N GLU A 37 -11.14 -10.90 -16.42
CA GLU A 37 -12.34 -11.26 -15.66
C GLU A 37 -12.03 -11.79 -14.25
N GLY A 38 -11.02 -12.65 -14.12
CA GLY A 38 -10.56 -13.17 -12.83
C GLY A 38 -10.09 -12.07 -11.87
N VAL A 39 -9.37 -11.06 -12.37
CA VAL A 39 -8.91 -9.90 -11.59
C VAL A 39 -10.10 -9.09 -11.10
N ARG A 40 -11.09 -8.83 -11.96
CA ARG A 40 -12.30 -8.09 -11.58
C ARG A 40 -13.12 -8.85 -10.54
N ALA A 41 -13.29 -10.15 -10.70
CA ALA A 41 -14.01 -11.00 -9.75
C ALA A 41 -13.31 -11.03 -8.38
N ALA A 42 -11.99 -11.22 -8.36
CA ALA A 42 -11.20 -11.19 -7.13
C ALA A 42 -11.25 -9.82 -6.43
N ALA A 43 -11.21 -8.73 -7.19
CA ALA A 43 -11.35 -7.37 -6.66
C ALA A 43 -12.73 -7.17 -6.01
N ALA A 44 -13.80 -7.59 -6.69
CA ALA A 44 -15.16 -7.50 -6.16
C ALA A 44 -15.34 -8.31 -4.87
N GLU A 45 -14.76 -9.52 -4.80
CA GLU A 45 -14.80 -10.35 -3.59
C GLU A 45 -14.02 -9.72 -2.43
N LEU A 46 -12.78 -9.28 -2.67
CA LEU A 46 -11.88 -8.80 -1.62
C LEU A 46 -12.26 -7.41 -1.08
N PHE A 47 -12.74 -6.51 -1.94
CA PHE A 47 -13.04 -5.14 -1.57
C PHE A 47 -14.53 -4.88 -1.36
N GLY A 48 -15.42 -5.75 -1.87
CA GLY A 48 -16.85 -5.69 -1.65
C GLY A 48 -17.45 -4.31 -1.89
N ALA A 49 -18.16 -3.78 -0.90
CA ALA A 49 -18.78 -2.46 -0.96
C ALA A 49 -17.78 -1.28 -1.10
N ARG A 50 -16.48 -1.50 -0.85
CA ARG A 50 -15.41 -0.50 -1.00
C ARG A 50 -14.57 -0.70 -2.25
N LEU A 51 -15.07 -1.44 -3.24
CA LEU A 51 -14.40 -1.62 -4.53
C LEU A 51 -14.04 -0.29 -5.19
N ASP A 52 -14.96 0.67 -5.21
CA ASP A 52 -14.70 2.00 -5.80
C ASP A 52 -13.56 2.74 -5.10
N THR A 53 -13.41 2.57 -3.78
CA THR A 53 -12.27 3.10 -3.03
C THR A 53 -10.96 2.42 -3.45
N ALA A 54 -10.95 1.10 -3.64
CA ALA A 54 -9.78 0.37 -4.13
C ALA A 54 -9.39 0.81 -5.56
N VAL A 55 -10.39 1.07 -6.40
CA VAL A 55 -10.19 1.58 -7.76
C VAL A 55 -9.61 2.99 -7.74
N ALA A 56 -10.15 3.89 -6.92
CA ALA A 56 -9.58 5.23 -6.73
C ALA A 56 -8.12 5.17 -6.23
N TYR A 57 -7.80 4.24 -5.33
CA TYR A 57 -6.43 4.02 -4.88
C TYR A 57 -5.50 3.53 -6.01
N ALA A 58 -5.97 2.61 -6.88
CA ALA A 58 -5.22 2.20 -8.06
C ALA A 58 -4.86 3.40 -8.96
N GLY A 59 -5.83 4.29 -9.19
CA GLY A 59 -5.62 5.51 -9.96
C GLY A 59 -4.59 6.45 -9.32
N LEU A 60 -4.61 6.61 -7.99
CA LEU A 60 -3.59 7.40 -7.26
C LEU A 60 -2.20 6.78 -7.39
N LEU A 61 -2.08 5.45 -7.35
CA LEU A 61 -0.80 4.76 -7.57
C LEU A 61 -0.31 4.91 -9.01
N ALA A 62 -1.21 4.81 -10.00
CA ALA A 62 -0.91 4.94 -11.43
C ALA A 62 -0.51 6.36 -11.83
N THR A 63 -0.91 7.36 -11.06
CA THR A 63 -0.64 8.79 -11.31
C THR A 63 0.40 9.32 -10.33
N ASP A 64 -0.04 9.83 -9.18
CA ASP A 64 0.80 10.45 -8.15
C ASP A 64 1.89 9.49 -7.65
N GLY A 65 1.58 8.20 -7.53
CA GLY A 65 2.54 7.16 -7.17
C GLY A 65 3.68 7.02 -8.16
N VAL A 66 3.42 7.16 -9.46
CA VAL A 66 4.45 7.14 -10.51
C VAL A 66 5.28 8.41 -10.49
N VAL A 67 4.63 9.58 -10.43
CA VAL A 67 5.30 10.90 -10.40
C VAL A 67 6.25 11.01 -9.21
N ARG A 68 5.87 10.46 -8.05
CA ARG A 68 6.68 10.46 -6.83
C ARG A 68 7.68 9.32 -6.74
N GLY A 69 7.75 8.44 -7.75
CA GLY A 69 8.68 7.31 -7.79
C GLY A 69 8.38 6.21 -6.77
N LEU A 70 7.14 6.09 -6.32
CA LEU A 70 6.66 5.05 -5.40
C LEU A 70 6.31 3.76 -6.14
N ILE A 71 5.80 3.90 -7.36
CA ILE A 71 5.48 2.82 -8.28
C ILE A 71 6.20 3.08 -9.60
N GLY A 72 6.82 2.05 -10.18
CA GLY A 72 7.46 2.17 -11.49
C GLY A 72 6.41 2.22 -12.62
N PRO A 73 6.63 2.99 -13.70
CA PRO A 73 5.68 3.04 -14.84
C PRO A 73 5.37 1.65 -15.44
N ARG A 74 6.33 0.72 -15.40
CA ARG A 74 6.16 -0.67 -15.89
C ARG A 74 5.29 -1.53 -14.96
N GLU A 75 5.04 -1.07 -13.74
CA GLU A 75 4.18 -1.76 -12.77
C GLU A 75 2.72 -1.33 -12.91
N VAL A 76 2.43 -0.16 -13.51
CA VAL A 76 1.06 0.36 -13.70
C VAL A 76 0.12 -0.65 -14.36
N PRO A 77 0.49 -1.30 -15.48
CA PRO A 77 -0.41 -2.27 -16.13
C PRO A 77 -0.68 -3.54 -15.30
N ARG A 78 0.06 -3.73 -14.20
CA ARG A 78 0.01 -4.93 -13.34
C ARG A 78 -0.34 -4.57 -11.89
N LEU A 79 -0.86 -3.35 -11.66
CA LEU A 79 -1.17 -2.83 -10.33
C LEU A 79 -2.12 -3.74 -9.56
N TRP A 80 -3.20 -4.16 -10.21
CA TRP A 80 -4.21 -4.99 -9.59
C TRP A 80 -3.65 -6.32 -9.09
N GLU A 81 -3.06 -7.11 -9.97
CA GLU A 81 -2.55 -8.44 -9.62
C GLU A 81 -1.35 -8.37 -8.67
N ARG A 82 -0.35 -7.54 -8.99
CA ARG A 82 0.93 -7.55 -8.26
C ARG A 82 0.90 -6.75 -6.97
N HIS A 83 0.00 -5.80 -6.84
CA HIS A 83 -0.01 -4.86 -5.71
C HIS A 83 -1.33 -4.93 -4.93
N LEU A 84 -2.46 -4.56 -5.52
CA LEU A 84 -3.72 -4.45 -4.77
C LEU A 84 -4.23 -5.81 -4.28
N LEU A 85 -4.47 -6.75 -5.19
CA LEU A 85 -5.01 -8.08 -4.85
C LEU A 85 -4.00 -8.90 -4.04
N ASN A 86 -2.72 -8.82 -4.41
CA ASN A 86 -1.65 -9.46 -3.66
C ASN A 86 -1.63 -9.01 -2.18
N CYS A 87 -1.80 -7.70 -1.92
CA CYS A 87 -1.88 -7.16 -0.57
C CYS A 87 -3.20 -7.48 0.13
N ALA A 88 -4.33 -7.36 -0.57
CA ALA A 88 -5.66 -7.61 -0.01
C ALA A 88 -5.91 -9.08 0.33
N ALA A 89 -5.27 -10.03 -0.35
CA ALA A 89 -5.31 -11.45 0.03
C ALA A 89 -4.81 -11.70 1.47
N LEU A 90 -3.99 -10.79 2.03
CA LEU A 90 -3.51 -10.91 3.40
C LEU A 90 -4.64 -10.84 4.44
N THR A 91 -5.82 -10.33 4.08
CA THR A 91 -7.02 -10.32 4.93
C THR A 91 -7.40 -11.69 5.48
N GLU A 92 -7.11 -12.78 4.76
CA GLU A 92 -7.35 -14.17 5.21
C GLU A 92 -6.59 -14.54 6.50
N LEU A 93 -5.50 -13.83 6.82
CA LEU A 93 -4.65 -14.08 7.98
C LEU A 93 -4.82 -13.07 9.10
N VAL A 94 -5.54 -11.97 8.86
CA VAL A 94 -5.71 -10.88 9.82
C VAL A 94 -7.01 -11.13 10.60
N PRO A 95 -6.95 -11.31 11.94
CA PRO A 95 -8.14 -11.49 12.75
C PRO A 95 -9.11 -10.29 12.64
N ALA A 96 -10.36 -10.48 13.05
CA ALA A 96 -11.32 -9.39 13.17
C ALA A 96 -10.86 -8.33 14.18
N ASP A 97 -11.29 -7.09 13.98
CA ASP A 97 -11.18 -5.99 14.95
C ASP A 97 -9.75 -5.79 15.49
N SER A 98 -8.74 -5.91 14.60
CA SER A 98 -7.33 -5.95 14.97
C SER A 98 -6.62 -4.61 14.75
N ASP A 99 -5.72 -4.27 15.68
CA ASP A 99 -4.74 -3.20 15.50
C ASP A 99 -3.58 -3.68 14.61
N VAL A 100 -3.44 -3.08 13.44
CA VAL A 100 -2.44 -3.44 12.42
C VAL A 100 -1.39 -2.35 12.27
N LEU A 101 -0.11 -2.71 12.41
CA LEU A 101 1.01 -1.83 12.07
C LEU A 101 1.66 -2.28 10.77
N ASP A 102 1.61 -1.46 9.73
CA ASP A 102 2.32 -1.72 8.48
C ASP A 102 3.70 -1.04 8.51
N ILE A 103 4.76 -1.83 8.55
CA ILE A 103 6.12 -1.32 8.65
C ILE A 103 6.73 -1.14 7.27
N GLY A 104 7.21 0.08 7.00
CA GLY A 104 7.79 0.44 5.71
C GLY A 104 6.73 0.55 4.63
N SER A 105 5.60 1.18 4.96
CA SER A 105 4.39 1.21 4.11
C SER A 105 4.64 1.73 2.69
N GLY A 106 5.66 2.57 2.46
CA GLY A 106 6.04 3.02 1.13
C GLY A 106 4.90 3.76 0.43
N ALA A 107 4.31 3.13 -0.58
CA ALA A 107 3.13 3.62 -1.30
C ALA A 107 1.80 3.30 -0.60
N GLY A 108 1.83 2.65 0.56
CA GLY A 108 0.67 2.17 1.31
C GLY A 108 0.43 0.66 1.13
N LEU A 109 1.47 -0.11 0.83
CA LEU A 109 1.35 -1.53 0.50
C LEU A 109 2.07 -2.38 1.58
N PRO A 110 1.38 -3.30 2.29
CA PRO A 110 -0.02 -3.73 2.13
C PRO A 110 -1.08 -2.92 2.90
N GLY A 111 -0.71 -1.92 3.71
CA GLY A 111 -1.62 -1.32 4.69
C GLY A 111 -2.91 -0.71 4.11
N ILE A 112 -2.85 0.04 3.02
CA ILE A 112 -4.04 0.68 2.41
C ILE A 112 -4.99 -0.37 1.82
N PRO A 113 -4.56 -1.34 0.96
CA PRO A 113 -5.43 -2.41 0.50
C PRO A 113 -6.12 -3.18 1.65
N LEU A 114 -5.41 -3.44 2.75
CA LEU A 114 -6.01 -4.07 3.93
C LEU A 114 -7.10 -3.21 4.56
N ALA A 115 -6.84 -1.92 4.79
CA ALA A 115 -7.80 -1.00 5.39
C ALA A 115 -9.06 -0.80 4.54
N VAL A 116 -8.91 -0.82 3.21
CA VAL A 116 -10.03 -0.75 2.27
C VAL A 116 -10.86 -2.03 2.32
N ALA A 117 -10.21 -3.20 2.26
CA ALA A 117 -10.89 -4.50 2.27
C ALA A 117 -11.55 -4.84 3.62
N ARG A 118 -10.99 -4.33 4.72
CA ARG A 118 -11.41 -4.67 6.09
C ARG A 118 -11.59 -3.40 6.93
N PRO A 119 -12.78 -2.76 6.86
CA PRO A 119 -13.11 -1.56 7.63
C PRO A 119 -13.07 -1.74 9.15
N ASP A 120 -13.12 -2.98 9.62
CA ASP A 120 -13.02 -3.35 11.04
C ASP A 120 -11.59 -3.25 11.60
N LEU A 121 -10.57 -3.14 10.74
CA LEU A 121 -9.18 -3.00 11.17
C LEU A 121 -8.83 -1.55 11.43
N TRP A 122 -8.03 -1.31 12.47
CA TRP A 122 -7.31 -0.07 12.65
C TRP A 122 -5.90 -0.21 12.08
N VAL A 123 -5.51 0.60 11.09
CA VAL A 123 -4.24 0.44 10.38
C VAL A 123 -3.33 1.65 10.58
N THR A 124 -2.18 1.47 11.24
CA THR A 124 -1.12 2.48 11.31
C THR A 124 -0.04 2.21 10.27
N LEU A 125 0.13 3.13 9.32
CA LEU A 125 1.15 3.11 8.28
C LEU A 125 2.45 3.75 8.79
N VAL A 126 3.51 2.96 8.95
CA VAL A 126 4.79 3.44 9.50
C VAL A 126 5.81 3.60 8.38
N GLU A 127 6.22 4.84 8.12
CA GLU A 127 7.20 5.16 7.06
C GLU A 127 8.11 6.32 7.49
N PRO A 128 9.45 6.19 7.46
CA PRO A 128 10.34 7.25 7.91
C PRO A 128 10.49 8.43 6.93
N MET A 129 10.24 8.22 5.63
CA MET A 129 10.53 9.22 4.59
C MET A 129 9.39 10.23 4.44
N GLU A 130 9.70 11.51 4.63
CA GLU A 130 8.75 12.64 4.54
C GLU A 130 7.88 12.63 3.28
N ARG A 131 8.51 12.50 2.12
CA ARG A 131 7.82 12.54 0.82
C ARG A 131 6.82 11.39 0.68
N ARG A 132 7.12 10.25 1.31
CA ARG A 132 6.24 9.07 1.29
C ARG A 132 5.10 9.24 2.28
N THR A 133 5.39 9.71 3.50
CA THR A 133 4.33 10.01 4.48
C THR A 133 3.38 11.10 4.01
N ALA A 134 3.87 12.10 3.27
CA ALA A 134 3.02 13.10 2.63
C ALA A 134 2.07 12.47 1.61
N PHE A 135 2.59 11.60 0.72
CA PHE A 135 1.73 10.85 -0.21
C PHE A 135 0.70 9.97 0.50
N LEU A 136 1.11 9.25 1.56
CA LEU A 136 0.21 8.42 2.34
C LEU A 136 -0.91 9.24 3.00
N THR A 137 -0.55 10.39 3.58
CA THR A 137 -1.52 11.29 4.25
C THR A 137 -2.54 11.82 3.23
N GLU A 138 -2.06 12.34 2.10
CA GLU A 138 -2.93 12.80 1.01
C GLU A 138 -3.82 11.67 0.47
N THR A 139 -3.29 10.45 0.38
CA THR A 139 -4.04 9.28 -0.10
C THR A 139 -5.15 8.89 0.89
N VAL A 140 -4.84 8.81 2.18
CA VAL A 140 -5.81 8.51 3.25
C VAL A 140 -6.95 9.53 3.26
N GLU A 141 -6.60 10.82 3.16
CA GLU A 141 -7.58 11.91 3.09
C GLU A 141 -8.46 11.83 1.83
N ARG A 142 -7.87 11.65 0.65
CA ARG A 142 -8.63 11.58 -0.62
C ARG A 142 -9.55 10.37 -0.70
N LEU A 143 -9.17 9.25 -0.08
CA LEU A 143 -9.97 8.02 -0.05
C LEU A 143 -11.01 8.01 1.08
N GLY A 144 -10.97 8.99 2.00
CA GLY A 144 -11.87 9.05 3.16
C GLY A 144 -11.70 7.86 4.11
N LEU A 145 -10.45 7.45 4.35
CA LEU A 145 -10.17 6.29 5.21
C LEU A 145 -10.06 6.69 6.68
N ASP A 146 -11.17 6.58 7.40
CA ASP A 146 -11.25 6.91 8.83
C ASP A 146 -10.57 5.88 9.76
N ASN A 147 -10.19 4.72 9.22
CA ASN A 147 -9.56 3.61 9.94
C ASN A 147 -8.05 3.50 9.67
N VAL A 148 -7.41 4.57 9.20
CA VAL A 148 -5.99 4.61 8.86
C VAL A 148 -5.30 5.82 9.49
N GLU A 149 -4.13 5.59 10.09
CA GLU A 149 -3.23 6.64 10.58
C GLU A 149 -1.87 6.55 9.91
N VAL A 150 -1.25 7.69 9.58
CA VAL A 150 0.12 7.74 9.04
C VAL A 150 1.09 8.18 10.12
N LEU A 151 2.05 7.31 10.46
CA LEU A 151 3.09 7.58 11.44
C LEU A 151 4.46 7.73 10.75
N ARG A 152 4.99 8.97 10.76
CA ARG A 152 6.36 9.23 10.31
C ARG A 152 7.38 8.77 11.33
N SER A 153 7.79 7.51 11.25
CA SER A 153 8.77 6.91 12.16
C SER A 153 9.58 5.81 11.49
N ARG A 154 10.75 5.49 12.07
CA ARG A 154 11.43 4.22 11.82
C ARG A 154 10.80 3.13 12.68
N ALA A 155 10.87 1.88 12.20
CA ALA A 155 10.34 0.72 12.92
C ALA A 155 10.87 0.60 14.35
N GLU A 156 12.16 0.87 14.55
CA GLU A 156 12.83 0.78 15.85
C GLU A 156 12.36 1.82 16.88
N SER A 157 11.90 2.96 16.37
CA SER A 157 11.46 4.13 17.14
C SER A 157 9.96 4.13 17.46
N VAL A 158 9.19 3.20 16.89
CA VAL A 158 7.76 3.08 17.21
C VAL A 158 7.58 2.77 18.69
N SER A 159 6.69 3.54 19.33
CA SER A 159 6.37 3.47 20.75
C SER A 159 4.88 3.77 20.96
N PRO A 160 4.21 3.11 21.92
CA PRO A 160 4.70 2.02 22.75
C PRO A 160 4.88 0.70 21.97
N LYS A 161 5.86 -0.10 22.37
CA LYS A 161 6.08 -1.45 21.82
C LYS A 161 5.07 -2.45 22.37
N GLY A 162 4.72 -3.45 21.58
CA GLY A 162 3.94 -4.61 22.03
C GLY A 162 2.44 -4.37 22.13
N LYS A 163 1.89 -3.53 21.25
CA LYS A 163 0.47 -3.20 21.22
C LYS A 163 -0.26 -3.80 20.02
N ALA A 164 0.39 -3.90 18.86
CA ALA A 164 -0.26 -4.35 17.63
C ALA A 164 -0.70 -5.82 17.71
N ASP A 165 -1.92 -6.13 17.29
CA ASP A 165 -2.35 -7.52 17.06
C ASP A 165 -1.56 -8.13 15.91
N VAL A 166 -1.37 -7.36 14.85
CA VAL A 166 -0.69 -7.77 13.62
C VAL A 166 0.30 -6.70 13.18
N VAL A 167 1.51 -7.13 12.80
CA VAL A 167 2.49 -6.27 12.15
C VAL A 167 2.71 -6.77 10.73
N THR A 168 2.41 -5.95 9.74
CA THR A 168 2.59 -6.29 8.33
C THR A 168 3.84 -5.62 7.76
N SER A 169 4.35 -6.16 6.66
CA SER A 169 5.41 -5.51 5.87
C SER A 169 5.49 -6.13 4.47
N ARG A 170 5.99 -5.34 3.52
CA ARG A 170 6.32 -5.80 2.17
C ARG A 170 7.62 -5.16 1.70
N ALA A 171 8.52 -5.97 1.14
CA ALA A 171 9.77 -5.50 0.51
C ALA A 171 10.70 -4.65 1.42
N VAL A 172 10.68 -4.88 2.74
CA VAL A 172 11.42 -4.06 3.72
C VAL A 172 12.86 -4.53 3.97
N ALA A 173 13.05 -5.81 4.27
CA ALA A 173 14.35 -6.39 4.61
C ALA A 173 14.37 -7.93 4.53
N ALA A 174 15.56 -8.51 4.69
CA ALA A 174 15.73 -9.94 4.96
C ALA A 174 15.11 -10.34 6.32
N LEU A 175 14.66 -11.59 6.43
CA LEU A 175 13.89 -12.08 7.58
C LEU A 175 14.53 -11.80 8.96
N PRO A 176 15.85 -11.97 9.21
CA PRO A 176 16.43 -11.69 10.53
C PRO A 176 16.23 -10.25 10.99
N LYS A 177 16.46 -9.29 10.09
CA LYS A 177 16.33 -7.86 10.37
C LYS A 177 14.87 -7.48 10.58
N LEU A 178 14.00 -7.95 9.68
CA LEU A 178 12.56 -7.74 9.75
C LEU A 178 11.98 -8.28 11.06
N ALA A 179 12.35 -9.50 11.47
CA ALA A 179 11.90 -10.08 12.73
C ALA A 179 12.38 -9.27 13.94
N GLY A 180 13.62 -8.75 13.92
CA GLY A 180 14.16 -7.90 14.97
C GLY A 180 13.41 -6.57 15.14
N TRP A 181 12.89 -6.02 14.04
CA TRP A 181 12.08 -4.81 14.03
C TRP A 181 10.63 -5.07 14.43
N CYS A 182 9.98 -6.07 13.83
CA CYS A 182 8.54 -6.24 13.90
C CYS A 182 8.07 -7.04 15.13
N LEU A 183 8.79 -8.08 15.56
CA LEU A 183 8.36 -8.91 16.70
C LEU A 183 8.18 -8.11 18.00
N PRO A 184 9.04 -7.13 18.35
CA PRO A 184 8.82 -6.31 19.55
C PRO A 184 7.55 -5.44 19.49
N LEU A 185 7.05 -5.10 18.29
CA LEU A 185 5.90 -4.22 18.09
C LEU A 185 4.57 -4.95 18.25
N ALA A 186 4.49 -6.21 17.81
CA ALA A 186 3.34 -7.08 18.01
C ALA A 186 3.13 -7.35 19.51
N ARG A 187 1.91 -7.44 20.03
CA ARG A 187 1.65 -7.91 21.41
C ARG A 187 2.05 -9.38 21.59
N ARG A 188 2.11 -9.87 22.83
CA ARG A 188 2.31 -11.32 23.08
C ARG A 188 1.21 -12.14 22.40
N GLY A 189 1.61 -13.18 21.66
CA GLY A 189 0.72 -13.97 20.81
C GLY A 189 0.28 -13.27 19.51
N GLY A 190 0.68 -12.01 19.29
CA GLY A 190 0.43 -11.26 18.06
C GLY A 190 1.25 -11.79 16.88
N LEU A 191 0.86 -11.38 15.67
CA LEU A 191 1.39 -11.89 14.42
C LEU A 191 2.32 -10.88 13.75
N VAL A 192 3.33 -11.39 13.05
CA VAL A 192 4.07 -10.64 12.03
C VAL A 192 3.83 -11.33 10.70
N LEU A 193 3.33 -10.59 9.72
CA LEU A 193 2.98 -11.07 8.39
C LEU A 193 3.81 -10.32 7.33
N ALA A 194 4.81 -10.99 6.76
CA ALA A 194 5.67 -10.39 5.76
C ALA A 194 5.37 -10.96 4.37
N ILE A 195 4.88 -10.13 3.45
CA ILE A 195 4.69 -10.54 2.05
C ILE A 195 6.07 -10.71 1.41
N LYS A 196 6.31 -11.88 0.81
CA LYS A 196 7.58 -12.28 0.22
C LYS A 196 7.38 -12.89 -1.16
N GLY A 197 8.48 -13.01 -1.90
CA GLY A 197 8.52 -13.71 -3.18
C GLY A 197 8.84 -15.20 -3.02
N SER A 198 9.27 -15.82 -4.12
CA SER A 198 9.64 -17.24 -4.19
C SER A 198 10.78 -17.66 -3.26
N SER A 199 11.59 -16.71 -2.77
CA SER A 199 12.68 -16.97 -1.82
C SER A 199 12.22 -17.24 -0.38
N ALA A 200 10.92 -17.11 -0.07
CA ALA A 200 10.41 -17.21 1.30
C ALA A 200 10.79 -18.52 2.03
N PRO A 201 10.71 -19.72 1.41
CA PRO A 201 11.10 -20.96 2.09
C PRO A 201 12.57 -20.97 2.51
N GLN A 202 13.46 -20.52 1.63
CA GLN A 202 14.90 -20.44 1.92
C GLN A 202 15.18 -19.42 3.04
N GLU A 203 14.53 -18.25 3.00
CA GLU A 203 14.69 -17.25 4.07
C GLU A 203 14.29 -17.79 5.45
N VAL A 204 13.24 -18.62 5.52
CA VAL A 204 12.80 -19.26 6.76
C VAL A 204 13.82 -20.29 7.24
N GLU A 205 14.30 -21.15 6.34
CA GLU A 205 15.32 -22.16 6.67
C GLU A 205 16.59 -21.50 7.24
N ASP A 206 17.12 -20.50 6.54
CA ASP A 206 18.32 -19.77 6.94
C ASP A 206 18.14 -19.10 8.30
N TYR A 207 16.97 -18.49 8.52
CA TYR A 207 16.64 -17.83 9.78
C TYR A 207 16.53 -18.81 10.95
N VAL A 208 15.93 -19.98 10.74
CA VAL A 208 15.82 -21.03 11.77
C VAL A 208 17.20 -21.60 12.09
N ALA A 209 18.06 -21.83 11.09
CA ALA A 209 19.42 -22.32 11.27
C ALA A 209 20.29 -21.36 12.11
N GLN A 210 20.10 -20.05 11.95
CA GLN A 210 20.84 -19.02 12.68
C GLN A 210 20.30 -18.77 14.09
N ARG A 211 19.07 -19.19 14.41
CA ARG A 211 18.44 -18.94 15.70
C ARG A 211 19.00 -19.85 16.79
N ARG A 212 19.57 -19.24 17.83
CA ARG A 212 20.07 -19.96 19.01
C ARG A 212 18.99 -20.51 19.95
N SER A 213 17.75 -19.98 19.87
CA SER A 213 16.65 -20.36 20.77
C SER A 213 15.58 -21.18 20.04
N ARG A 214 15.31 -22.39 20.55
CA ARG A 214 14.26 -23.32 20.06
C ARG A 214 12.88 -23.12 20.71
N ARG A 215 12.73 -22.13 21.60
CA ARG A 215 11.50 -21.97 22.42
C ARG A 215 10.43 -21.06 21.81
N ALA A 216 10.74 -20.33 20.74
CA ALA A 216 9.77 -19.52 20.02
C ALA A 216 9.11 -20.35 18.90
N GLU A 217 7.83 -20.08 18.64
CA GLU A 217 7.13 -20.67 17.50
C GLU A 217 7.91 -20.41 16.20
N GLN A 218 8.00 -21.44 15.36
CA GLN A 218 8.80 -21.37 14.14
C GLN A 218 8.10 -20.47 13.11
N PRO A 219 8.84 -19.65 12.35
CA PRO A 219 8.28 -18.97 11.21
C PRO A 219 7.71 -19.99 10.22
N ALA A 220 6.56 -19.68 9.63
CA ALA A 220 5.91 -20.52 8.64
C ALA A 220 5.73 -19.75 7.34
N VAL A 221 5.94 -20.42 6.21
CA VAL A 221 5.50 -19.91 4.91
C VAL A 221 4.05 -20.34 4.72
N VAL A 222 3.18 -19.36 4.46
CA VAL A 222 1.76 -19.56 4.20
C VAL A 222 1.38 -18.88 2.89
N ARG A 223 0.31 -19.35 2.25
CA ARG A 223 -0.23 -18.78 1.02
C ARG A 223 -1.63 -18.23 1.26
N CYS A 224 -1.93 -17.09 0.66
CA CYS A 224 -3.23 -16.43 0.76
C CYS A 224 -3.83 -16.21 -0.63
N GLY A 225 -5.15 -16.19 -0.71
CA GLY A 225 -5.87 -15.96 -1.96
C GLY A 225 -5.79 -17.14 -2.92
N GLU A 226 -5.53 -18.36 -2.44
CA GLU A 226 -5.40 -19.56 -3.30
C GLU A 226 -6.66 -19.85 -4.13
N LYS A 227 -7.82 -19.35 -3.70
CA LYS A 227 -9.10 -19.51 -4.41
C LYS A 227 -9.44 -18.33 -5.30
N LEU A 228 -8.77 -17.19 -5.13
CA LEU A 228 -9.14 -15.91 -5.74
C LEU A 228 -8.08 -15.41 -6.73
N LEU A 229 -6.82 -15.76 -6.53
CA LEU A 229 -5.69 -15.25 -7.30
C LEU A 229 -5.05 -16.36 -8.13
N ASP A 230 -4.73 -16.04 -9.38
CA ASP A 230 -3.94 -16.93 -10.25
C ASP A 230 -2.55 -17.22 -9.65
N VAL A 231 -1.97 -16.21 -9.00
CA VAL A 231 -0.71 -16.34 -8.25
C VAL A 231 -0.98 -15.99 -6.79
N PRO A 232 -1.06 -17.01 -5.90
CA PRO A 232 -1.30 -16.79 -4.49
C PRO A 232 -0.21 -15.95 -3.82
N THR A 233 -0.61 -15.15 -2.84
CA THR A 233 0.32 -14.31 -2.08
C THR A 233 1.12 -15.18 -1.12
N THR A 234 2.45 -15.15 -1.24
CA THR A 234 3.35 -15.83 -0.31
C THR A 234 3.67 -14.93 0.89
N VAL A 235 3.46 -15.45 2.09
CA VAL A 235 3.63 -14.72 3.35
C VAL A 235 4.49 -15.52 4.30
N ILE A 236 5.48 -14.89 4.90
CA ILE A 236 6.15 -15.43 6.09
C ILE A 236 5.39 -14.96 7.32
N ARG A 237 4.83 -15.91 8.06
CA ARG A 237 4.14 -15.68 9.33
C ARG A 237 5.07 -15.98 10.50
N LEU A 238 5.25 -15.01 11.40
CA LEU A 238 5.87 -15.21 12.70
C LEU A 238 4.87 -14.90 13.81
N ARG A 239 5.08 -15.49 14.98
CA ARG A 239 4.30 -15.20 16.18
C ARG A 239 5.20 -14.68 17.28
N ARG A 240 4.76 -13.64 17.99
CA ARG A 240 5.47 -13.17 19.18
C ARG A 240 5.20 -14.14 20.35
N PRO A 241 6.25 -14.69 20.99
CA PRO A 241 6.10 -15.57 22.16
C PRO A 241 5.62 -14.82 23.41
#